data_AF-A0A558G9Y1-F1
#
_entry.id   AF-A0A558G9Y1-F1
#
_cell.length_a   1.000
_cell.length_b   1.000
_cell.length_c   1.000
_cell.angle_alpha   90.00
_cell.angle_beta   90.00
_cell.angle_gamma   90.00
#
_symmetry.space_group_name_H-M   'P 1'
#
loop_
_entity.id
_entity.type
_entity.pdbx_description
1 polymer ?
#
loop_
_entity_poly.entity_id
_entity_poly.type
_entity_poly.pdbx_seq_one_letter_code
_entity_poly.pdbx_strand_id
1 'polypeptide(L)'
;MRKSGDWMTIWDDRILEYLLEHGWGSPETIHWEIGRETTLHQIRERCRVLCHAGLASPFIDERSADMFEITIWGQLYLEGKVNAGLIRPLPKPRPPDKIRPEHWAGFV
;
A
#
# COMPACT_ATOMS: atom_id res chain seq x y z
N MET A 1 18.28 0.04 11.65
CA MET A 1 17.57 1.23 11.11
C MET A 1 16.76 0.79 9.91
N ARG A 2 15.50 1.24 9.80
CA ARG A 2 14.66 0.93 8.64
C ARG A 2 15.21 1.60 7.39
N LYS A 3 15.02 0.97 6.24
CA LYS A 3 15.52 1.43 4.94
C LYS A 3 14.32 1.80 4.06
N SER A 4 13.69 2.93 4.40
CA SER A 4 12.48 3.43 3.73
C SER A 4 12.77 3.85 2.29
N GLY A 5 11.79 3.67 1.39
CA GLY A 5 11.88 4.14 0.01
C GLY A 5 11.32 5.55 -0.15
N ASP A 6 11.73 6.27 -1.20
CA ASP A 6 11.29 7.64 -1.49
C ASP A 6 9.76 7.76 -1.72
N TRP A 7 9.10 6.64 -2.00
CA TRP A 7 7.65 6.54 -2.20
C TRP A 7 6.87 6.35 -0.88
N MET A 8 7.58 6.11 0.23
CA MET A 8 6.98 5.90 1.54
C MET A 8 6.73 7.22 2.28
N THR A 9 5.80 7.15 3.21
CA THR A 9 5.37 8.20 4.13
C THR A 9 5.43 7.66 5.56
N ILE A 10 5.34 8.53 6.56
CA ILE A 10 5.29 8.10 7.97
C ILE A 10 4.12 7.13 8.24
N TRP A 11 3.02 7.26 7.50
CA TRP A 11 1.83 6.42 7.66
C TRP A 11 2.07 4.98 7.23
N ASP A 12 2.98 4.72 6.29
CA ASP A 12 3.26 3.36 5.85
C ASP A 12 3.89 2.53 6.96
N ASP A 13 4.84 3.13 7.69
CA ASP A 13 5.45 2.52 8.86
C ASP A 13 4.40 2.26 9.95
N ARG A 14 3.51 3.24 10.22
CA ARG A 14 2.43 3.08 11.21
C ARG A 14 1.43 1.99 10.83
N ILE A 15 1.08 1.89 9.55
CA ILE A 15 0.18 0.84 9.04
C ILE A 15 0.84 -0.54 9.20
N LEU A 16 2.10 -0.69 8.81
CA LEU A 16 2.82 -1.96 8.95
C LEU A 16 3.00 -2.35 10.42
N GLU A 17 3.30 -1.40 11.30
CA GLU A 17 3.35 -1.63 12.75
C GLU A 17 2.00 -2.11 13.31
N TYR A 18 0.90 -1.44 12.93
CA TYR A 18 -0.45 -1.86 13.32
C TYR A 18 -0.74 -3.29 12.87
N LEU A 19 -0.46 -3.61 11.60
CA LEU A 19 -0.69 -4.94 11.04
C LEU A 19 0.21 -6.01 11.68
N LEU A 20 1.43 -5.66 12.09
CA LEU A 20 2.30 -6.57 12.82
C LEU A 20 1.74 -6.91 14.21
N GLU A 21 1.21 -5.91 14.91
CA GLU A 21 0.66 -6.07 16.26
C GLU A 21 -0.68 -6.82 16.26
N HIS A 22 -1.57 -6.50 15.31
CA HIS A 22 -2.93 -7.02 15.27
C HIS A 22 -3.10 -8.24 14.34
N GLY A 23 -2.10 -8.53 13.50
CA GLY A 23 -2.13 -9.55 12.45
C GLY A 23 -2.84 -9.09 11.18
N TRP A 24 -4.04 -8.50 11.31
CA TRP A 24 -4.83 -7.99 10.19
C TRP A 24 -5.61 -6.72 10.58
N GLY A 25 -6.07 -5.97 9.58
CA GLY A 25 -6.82 -4.74 9.82
C GLY A 25 -7.55 -4.22 8.60
N SER A 26 -8.67 -3.53 8.81
CA SER A 26 -9.31 -2.73 7.77
C SER A 26 -8.76 -1.31 7.79
N PRO A 27 -8.81 -0.55 6.69
CA PRO A 27 -8.48 0.87 6.69
C PRO A 27 -9.26 1.67 7.73
N GLU A 28 -10.48 1.25 8.07
CA GLU A 28 -11.30 1.89 9.10
C GLU A 28 -10.73 1.65 10.50
N THR A 29 -10.36 0.41 10.83
CA THR A 29 -9.76 0.09 12.14
C THR A 29 -8.36 0.69 12.28
N ILE A 30 -7.56 0.61 11.21
CA ILE A 30 -6.24 1.23 11.10
C ILE A 30 -6.35 2.76 11.27
N HIS A 31 -7.29 3.39 10.58
CA HIS A 31 -7.49 4.84 10.68
C HIS A 31 -7.94 5.26 12.08
N TRP A 32 -8.78 4.47 12.75
CA TRP A 32 -9.24 4.80 14.09
C TRP A 32 -8.10 4.78 15.12
N GLU A 33 -7.18 3.81 15.01
CA GLU A 33 -6.04 3.68 15.92
C GLU A 33 -4.95 4.72 15.65
N ILE A 34 -4.65 4.97 14.37
CA ILE A 34 -3.54 5.83 13.95
C ILE A 34 -3.98 7.31 13.84
N GLY A 35 -5.29 7.57 13.72
CA GLY A 35 -5.82 8.78 13.10
C GLY A 35 -6.25 9.91 14.03
N ARG A 36 -5.38 10.92 14.13
CA ARG A 36 -5.80 12.33 14.27
C ARG A 36 -5.28 13.25 13.14
N GLU A 37 -4.25 12.84 12.40
CA GLU A 37 -3.54 13.70 11.43
C GLU A 37 -3.61 13.19 9.97
N THR A 38 -4.40 12.14 9.70
CA THR A 38 -4.58 11.57 8.35
C THR A 38 -6.05 11.31 8.07
N THR A 39 -6.41 11.18 6.80
CA THR A 39 -7.78 10.84 6.37
C THR A 39 -7.92 9.34 6.12
N LEU A 40 -9.13 8.79 6.27
CA LEU A 40 -9.45 7.41 5.90
C LEU A 40 -9.07 7.11 4.44
N HIS A 41 -9.29 8.07 3.54
CA HIS A 41 -8.92 7.92 2.13
C HIS A 41 -7.41 7.71 1.95
N GLN A 42 -6.58 8.49 2.64
CA GLN A 42 -5.13 8.31 2.62
C GLN A 42 -4.72 6.94 3.15
N ILE A 43 -5.32 6.46 4.25
CA ILE A 43 -5.03 5.12 4.78
C ILE A 43 -5.37 4.04 3.76
N ARG A 44 -6.55 4.11 3.12
CA ARG A 44 -6.95 3.18 2.05
C ARG A 44 -5.94 3.16 0.91
N GLU A 45 -5.52 4.34 0.45
CA GLU A 45 -4.51 4.48 -0.60
C GLU A 45 -3.17 3.87 -0.20
N ARG A 46 -2.69 4.15 1.02
CA ARG A 46 -1.41 3.62 1.52
C ARG A 46 -1.43 2.10 1.68
N CYS A 47 -2.53 1.51 2.18
CA CYS A 47 -2.68 0.05 2.24
C CYS A 47 -2.51 -0.60 0.86
N ARG A 48 -3.09 0.00 -0.19
CA ARG A 48 -2.92 -0.49 -1.58
C ARG A 48 -1.50 -0.32 -2.08
N VAL A 49 -0.84 0.81 -1.81
CA VAL A 49 0.56 1.02 -2.19
C VAL A 49 1.47 -0.01 -1.52
N LEU A 50 1.26 -0.28 -0.22
CA LEU A 50 2.01 -1.31 0.51
C LEU A 50 1.78 -2.71 -0.05
N CYS A 51 0.56 -3.02 -0.51
CA CYS A 51 0.28 -4.27 -1.23
C CYS A 51 1.02 -4.33 -2.57
N HIS A 52 1.03 -3.26 -3.34
CA HIS A 52 1.77 -3.19 -4.60
C HIS A 52 3.29 -3.27 -4.41
N ALA A 53 3.80 -2.87 -3.25
CA ALA A 53 5.18 -3.06 -2.84
C ALA A 53 5.47 -4.46 -2.30
N GLY A 54 4.46 -5.29 -2.09
CA GLY A 54 4.58 -6.62 -1.47
C GLY A 54 4.95 -6.58 0.01
N LEU A 55 4.76 -5.43 0.70
CA LEU A 55 4.99 -5.31 2.14
C LEU A 55 3.74 -5.68 2.96
N ALA A 56 2.56 -5.44 2.38
CA ALA A 56 1.28 -5.94 2.89
C ALA A 56 0.61 -6.84 1.84
N SER A 57 -0.43 -7.56 2.24
CA SER A 57 -1.28 -8.35 1.35
C SER A 57 -2.75 -8.15 1.71
N PRO A 58 -3.69 -8.21 0.75
CA PRO A 58 -5.09 -8.45 1.07
C PRO A 58 -5.23 -9.76 1.86
N PHE A 59 -6.08 -9.76 2.89
CA PHE A 59 -6.38 -10.96 3.69
C PHE A 59 -7.17 -12.01 2.89
N ILE A 60 -7.92 -11.56 1.89
CA ILE A 60 -8.63 -12.41 0.93
C ILE A 60 -8.20 -11.98 -0.47
N ASP A 61 -7.95 -12.94 -1.36
CA ASP A 61 -7.56 -12.70 -2.76
C ASP A 61 -8.75 -12.24 -3.63
N GLU A 62 -9.35 -11.11 -3.23
CA GLU A 62 -10.43 -10.45 -3.92
C GLU A 62 -10.11 -8.98 -4.18
N ARG A 63 -10.52 -8.48 -5.35
CA ARG A 63 -10.29 -7.07 -5.73
C ARG A 63 -10.98 -6.08 -4.77
N SER A 64 -12.07 -6.52 -4.14
CA SER A 64 -12.88 -5.79 -3.16
C SER A 64 -12.37 -5.91 -1.73
N ALA A 65 -11.33 -6.71 -1.46
CA ALA A 65 -10.85 -6.91 -0.09
C ALA A 65 -10.47 -5.57 0.55
N ASP A 66 -11.09 -5.27 1.68
CA ASP A 66 -10.81 -4.09 2.52
C ASP A 66 -10.09 -4.49 3.82
N MET A 67 -9.53 -5.70 3.84
CA MET A 67 -8.79 -6.26 4.97
C MET A 67 -7.38 -6.56 4.50
N PHE A 68 -6.39 -6.14 5.29
CA PHE A 68 -4.98 -6.27 4.97
C PHE A 68 -4.25 -7.00 6.09
N GLU A 69 -3.19 -7.71 5.73
CA GLU A 69 -2.25 -8.36 6.64
C GLU A 69 -0.82 -8.00 6.27
N ILE A 70 0.10 -8.10 7.23
CA ILE A 70 1.52 -7.88 6.97
C ILE A 70 2.16 -9.12 6.32
N THR A 71 2.98 -8.92 5.31
CA THR A 71 3.76 -10.02 4.69
C THR A 71 5.08 -10.25 5.44
N ILE A 72 5.76 -11.36 5.14
CA ILE A 72 7.13 -11.61 5.61
C ILE A 72 8.08 -10.47 5.18
N TRP A 73 7.93 -9.93 3.97
CA TRP A 73 8.75 -8.81 3.51
C TRP A 73 8.50 -7.53 4.31
N GLY A 74 7.24 -7.27 4.68
CA GLY A 74 6.86 -6.19 5.58
C GLY A 74 7.49 -6.31 6.96
N GLN A 75 7.48 -7.51 7.54
CA GLN A 75 8.12 -7.79 8.83
C GLN A 75 9.64 -7.55 8.75
N LEU A 76 10.30 -8.11 7.75
CA LEU A 76 11.74 -7.92 7.52
C LEU A 76 12.09 -6.45 7.24
N TYR A 77 11.20 -5.68 6.63
CA TYR A 77 11.36 -4.23 6.47
C TYR A 77 11.35 -3.51 7.84
N LEU A 78 10.38 -3.83 8.71
CA LEU A 78 10.30 -3.25 10.05
C LEU A 78 11.55 -3.58 10.90
N GLU A 79 12.13 -4.77 10.70
CA GLU A 79 13.40 -5.20 11.31
C GLU A 79 14.65 -4.55 10.67
N GLY A 80 14.50 -3.81 9.56
CA GLY A 80 15.60 -3.18 8.83
C GLY A 80 16.42 -4.13 7.94
N LYS A 81 15.93 -5.35 7.71
CA LYS A 81 16.55 -6.36 6.84
C LYS A 81 16.21 -6.16 5.36
N VAL A 82 15.05 -5.57 5.05
CA VAL A 82 14.62 -5.23 3.68
C VAL A 82 14.80 -3.74 3.40
N ASN A 83 15.27 -3.42 2.19
CA ASN A 83 15.37 -2.05 1.69
C ASN A 83 14.20 -1.73 0.76
N ALA A 84 13.22 -0.95 1.25
CA ALA A 84 12.05 -0.54 0.49
C ALA A 84 12.39 0.45 -0.64
N GLY A 85 13.55 1.12 -0.58
CA GLY A 85 14.04 1.96 -1.68
C GLY A 85 14.42 1.18 -2.94
N LEU A 86 14.62 -0.13 -2.84
CA LEU A 86 14.83 -1.01 -3.99
C LEU A 86 13.52 -1.55 -4.58
N ILE A 87 12.39 -1.30 -3.91
CA ILE A 87 11.06 -1.73 -4.34
C ILE A 87 10.39 -0.56 -5.08
N ARG A 88 9.78 -0.85 -6.23
CA ARG A 88 8.92 0.09 -6.93
C ARG A 88 7.48 -0.42 -6.92
N PRO A 89 6.59 0.15 -6.08
CA PRO A 89 5.18 -0.23 -6.12
C PRO A 89 4.61 0.06 -7.50
N LEU A 90 3.79 -0.86 -8.00
CA LEU A 90 3.11 -0.69 -9.28
C LEU A 90 2.26 0.60 -9.23
N PRO A 91 2.42 1.51 -10.20
CA PRO A 91 1.56 2.67 -10.28
C PRO A 91 0.13 2.22 -10.55
N LYS A 92 -0.85 2.95 -10.02
CA LYS A 92 -2.25 2.76 -10.41
C LYS A 92 -2.35 2.80 -11.94
N PRO A 93 -3.08 1.86 -12.57
CA PRO A 93 -3.37 1.96 -13.99
C PRO A 93 -3.91 3.36 -14.29
N ARG A 94 -3.38 3.99 -15.34
CA ARG A 94 -3.89 5.30 -15.73
C ARG A 94 -5.38 5.15 -16.06
N PRO A 95 -6.26 6.03 -15.55
CA PRO A 95 -7.67 5.99 -15.89
C PRO A 95 -7.88 5.99 -17.42
N PRO A 96 -8.85 5.23 -17.96
CA PRO A 96 -9.06 5.12 -19.40
C PRO A 96 -9.24 6.46 -20.10
N ASP A 97 -9.89 7.43 -19.45
CA ASP A 97 -10.11 8.80 -19.93
C ASP A 97 -8.83 9.66 -20.01
N LYS A 98 -7.74 9.20 -19.38
CA LYS A 98 -6.41 9.83 -19.42
C LYS A 98 -5.43 9.08 -20.33
N ILE A 99 -5.87 8.02 -21.00
CA ILE A 99 -5.11 7.33 -22.05
C ILE A 99 -5.54 7.93 -23.39
N ARG A 100 -4.62 8.02 -24.35
CA ARG A 100 -4.95 8.44 -25.72
C ARG A 100 -6.05 7.51 -26.26
N PRO A 101 -7.23 8.02 -26.65
CA PRO A 101 -8.29 7.16 -27.17
C PRO A 101 -7.85 6.40 -28.41
N GLU A 102 -8.37 5.17 -28.57
CA GLU A 102 -8.03 4.26 -29.67
C GLU A 102 -8.24 4.89 -31.06
N HIS A 103 -9.24 5.76 -31.23
CA HIS A 103 -9.52 6.44 -32.51
C HIS A 103 -8.44 7.44 -32.95
N TRP A 104 -7.54 7.85 -32.05
CA TRP A 104 -6.36 8.65 -32.42
C TRP A 104 -5.15 7.78 -32.76
N ALA A 105 -5.18 6.47 -32.57
CA ALA A 105 -4.01 5.61 -32.69
C ALA A 105 -3.57 5.36 -34.14
N GLY A 106 -4.37 5.75 -35.14
CA GLY A 106 -3.98 5.73 -36.56
C GLY A 106 -3.78 4.32 -37.15
N PHE A 107 -4.25 3.28 -36.46
CA PHE A 107 -4.34 1.94 -37.03
C PHE A 107 -5.53 1.93 -38.02
N VAL A 108 -5.21 2.10 -39.31
CA VAL A 108 -6.09 1.84 -40.45
C VAL A 108 -5.79 0.45 -40.97
#